data_AF-A0A087TZL8-F1
#
_entry.id   AF-A0A087TZL8-F1
#
_cell.length_a   1.000
_cell.length_b   1.000
_cell.length_c   1.000
_cell.angle_alpha   90.00
_cell.angle_beta   90.00
_cell.angle_gamma   90.00
#
_symmetry.space_group_name_H-M   'P 1'
#
loop_
_entity.id
_entity.type
_entity.pdbx_description
1 polymer ?
#
loop_
_entity_poly.entity_id
_entity_poly.type
_entity_poly.pdbx_seq_one_letter_code
_entity_poly.pdbx_strand_id
1 'polypeptide(L)'
;MWNLLTQDVLSMYKEISELCNHDIRYKTAYMSLPRPGKHGTTSKQLKPSKLDVEEQAKIAKLGLEMKLLTSEIDAETERWPSSENDLCKRARSMSQMAFSMYQFTRGEGDLKTTQDLFTQAEFFAEEANKLYKLVRQFSYQVPGGQQKNELLELLDKVPTFVQQLQFTVKNPTVGKAATFTKVDNVIQETKNLMNVISKVVTTCLYCATKFSIDFRNVLSKTHTVSPYQNDLEDYVFERPSGTSNVPSTDPGPDTSKANI
;
A
#
# COMPACT_ATOMS: atom_id res chain seq x y z
N MET A 1 -55.86 -9.07 -14.39
CA MET A 1 -55.06 -9.28 -13.16
C MET A 1 -53.73 -9.99 -13.47
N TRP A 2 -53.74 -11.17 -14.09
CA TRP A 2 -52.50 -11.89 -14.45
C TRP A 2 -51.53 -11.14 -15.37
N ASN A 3 -52.02 -10.42 -16.40
CA ASN A 3 -51.15 -9.66 -17.31
C ASN A 3 -50.33 -8.56 -16.62
N LEU A 4 -50.85 -7.94 -15.55
CA LEU A 4 -50.13 -6.92 -14.77
C LEU A 4 -48.98 -7.57 -14.00
N LEU A 5 -49.24 -8.70 -13.35
CA LEU A 5 -48.22 -9.46 -12.62
C LEU A 5 -47.09 -9.94 -13.54
N THR A 6 -47.42 -10.41 -14.75
CA THR A 6 -46.42 -10.81 -15.74
C THR A 6 -45.57 -9.63 -16.19
N GLN A 7 -46.15 -8.44 -16.33
CA GLN A 7 -45.44 -7.22 -16.70
C GLN A 7 -44.48 -6.75 -15.58
N ASP A 8 -44.93 -6.83 -14.32
CA ASP A 8 -44.11 -6.48 -13.16
C ASP A 8 -42.90 -7.43 -13.01
N VAL A 9 -43.11 -8.74 -13.17
CA VAL A 9 -42.02 -9.73 -13.15
C VAL A 9 -41.03 -9.51 -14.30
N LEU A 10 -41.51 -9.15 -15.49
CA LEU A 10 -40.65 -8.84 -16.63
C LEU A 10 -39.83 -7.56 -16.40
N SER A 11 -40.40 -6.53 -15.74
CA SER A 11 -39.69 -5.31 -15.37
C SER A 11 -38.58 -5.62 -14.37
N MET A 12 -38.91 -6.34 -13.29
CA MET A 12 -37.92 -6.76 -12.29
C MET A 12 -36.80 -7.61 -12.92
N TYR A 13 -37.14 -8.51 -13.84
CA TYR A 13 -36.13 -9.29 -14.56
C TYR A 13 -35.21 -8.39 -15.41
N LYS A 14 -35.76 -7.40 -16.12
CA LYS A 14 -34.94 -6.47 -16.91
C LYS A 14 -34.05 -5.60 -16.03
N GLU A 15 -34.56 -5.10 -14.92
CA GLU A 15 -33.77 -4.33 -13.94
C GLU A 15 -32.64 -5.18 -13.36
N ILE A 16 -32.94 -6.42 -12.94
CA ILE A 16 -31.93 -7.37 -12.45
C ILE A 16 -30.91 -7.70 -13.56
N SER A 17 -31.38 -7.93 -14.79
CA SER A 17 -30.53 -8.23 -15.94
C SER A 17 -29.62 -7.05 -16.29
N GLU A 18 -30.12 -5.82 -16.24
CA GLU A 18 -29.35 -4.61 -16.47
C GLU A 18 -28.33 -4.37 -15.34
N LEU A 19 -28.70 -4.61 -14.09
CA LEU A 19 -27.79 -4.56 -12.94
C LEU A 19 -26.67 -5.61 -13.07
N CYS A 20 -27.01 -6.86 -13.41
CA CYS A 20 -26.04 -7.91 -13.67
C CYS A 20 -25.15 -7.58 -14.88
N ASN A 21 -25.72 -7.05 -15.97
CA ASN A 21 -24.96 -6.66 -17.16
C ASN A 21 -24.09 -5.41 -16.93
N HIS A 22 -24.48 -4.52 -16.04
CA HIS A 22 -23.66 -3.40 -15.59
C HIS A 22 -22.45 -3.93 -14.82
N ASP A 23 -22.64 -4.82 -13.85
CA ASP A 23 -21.57 -5.50 -13.11
C ASP A 23 -20.61 -6.28 -14.06
N ILE A 24 -21.15 -6.99 -15.05
CA ILE A 24 -20.35 -7.70 -16.07
C ILE A 24 -19.55 -6.74 -16.97
N ARG A 25 -20.13 -5.59 -17.36
CA ARG A 25 -19.42 -4.58 -18.16
C ARG A 25 -18.28 -3.92 -17.37
N TYR A 26 -18.45 -3.71 -16.07
CA TYR A 26 -17.37 -3.26 -15.17
C TYR A 26 -16.28 -4.33 -14.99
N LYS A 27 -16.65 -5.60 -14.79
CA LYS A 27 -15.71 -6.74 -14.81
C LYS A 27 -14.93 -6.86 -16.12
N THR A 28 -15.58 -6.60 -17.26
CA THR A 28 -14.96 -6.69 -18.59
C THR A 28 -14.01 -5.52 -18.84
N ALA A 29 -14.28 -4.32 -18.31
CA ALA A 29 -13.35 -3.18 -18.39
C ALA A 29 -12.01 -3.50 -17.71
N TYR A 30 -12.03 -4.30 -16.64
CA TYR A 30 -10.86 -4.82 -15.92
C TYR A 30 -10.12 -5.97 -16.63
N MET A 31 -10.62 -6.45 -17.77
CA MET A 31 -9.81 -7.27 -18.68
C MET A 31 -8.73 -6.46 -19.41
N SER A 32 -8.60 -5.18 -19.10
CA SER A 32 -7.47 -4.33 -19.47
C SER A 32 -7.10 -3.43 -18.30
N LEU A 33 -5.81 -3.36 -17.98
CA LEU A 33 -5.26 -2.34 -17.10
C LEU A 33 -5.84 -0.96 -17.49
N PRO A 34 -6.29 -0.15 -16.51
CA PRO A 34 -6.64 1.22 -16.80
C PRO A 34 -5.43 1.95 -17.39
N ARG A 35 -5.67 2.71 -18.46
CA ARG A 35 -4.59 3.30 -19.25
C ARG A 35 -3.84 4.36 -18.41
N PRO A 36 -2.51 4.46 -18.56
CA PRO A 36 -1.77 5.63 -18.11
C PRO A 36 -2.44 6.92 -18.60
N GLY A 37 -2.47 7.94 -17.74
CA GLY A 37 -3.09 9.24 -17.99
C GLY A 37 -2.78 9.80 -19.38
N LYS A 38 -3.78 10.45 -19.96
CA LYS A 38 -3.87 10.83 -21.37
C LYS A 38 -2.96 12.02 -21.70
N HIS A 39 -1.71 11.77 -22.08
CA HIS A 39 -0.89 12.72 -22.84
C HIS A 39 -0.18 11.99 -24.00
N GLY A 40 -0.35 12.49 -25.24
CA GLY A 40 0.51 12.16 -26.38
C GLY A 40 0.01 11.10 -27.38
N THR A 41 -0.75 11.55 -28.38
CA THR A 41 -0.67 11.15 -29.81
C THR A 41 -0.34 9.69 -30.18
N THR A 42 -1.24 8.72 -29.96
CA THR A 42 -1.38 7.58 -30.91
C THR A 42 -2.85 7.17 -31.04
N SER A 43 -3.38 7.20 -32.26
CA SER A 43 -4.79 6.94 -32.61
C SER A 43 -5.11 5.45 -32.84
N LYS A 44 -4.26 4.53 -32.37
CA LYS A 44 -4.54 3.08 -32.47
C LYS A 44 -5.12 2.58 -31.15
N GLN A 45 -6.40 2.23 -31.18
CA GLN A 45 -7.03 1.45 -30.11
C GLN A 45 -6.36 0.06 -30.04
N LEU A 46 -5.30 -0.06 -29.25
CA LEU A 46 -4.73 -1.36 -28.89
C LEU A 46 -5.75 -2.09 -28.02
N LYS A 47 -6.19 -3.26 -28.50
CA LYS A 47 -7.20 -4.11 -27.87
C LYS A 47 -6.81 -4.45 -26.41
N PRO A 48 -7.79 -4.52 -25.48
CA PRO A 48 -7.63 -5.14 -24.18
C PRO A 48 -7.02 -6.54 -24.35
N SER A 49 -5.89 -6.78 -23.72
CA SER A 49 -5.32 -8.13 -23.61
C SER A 49 -5.85 -8.68 -22.30
N LYS A 50 -6.80 -9.63 -22.38
CA LYS A 50 -7.40 -10.26 -21.21
C LYS A 50 -6.30 -10.86 -20.34
N LEU A 51 -6.38 -10.64 -19.03
CA LEU A 51 -5.53 -11.33 -18.06
C LEU A 51 -5.75 -12.85 -18.18
N ASP A 52 -4.72 -13.63 -17.88
CA ASP A 52 -4.94 -15.04 -17.64
C ASP A 52 -5.82 -15.21 -16.40
N VAL A 53 -6.78 -16.13 -16.48
CA VAL A 53 -7.81 -16.32 -15.45
C VAL A 53 -7.18 -16.67 -14.11
N GLU A 54 -6.05 -17.38 -14.14
CA GLU A 54 -5.28 -17.78 -12.96
C GLU A 54 -4.63 -16.59 -12.24
N GLU A 55 -3.98 -15.69 -12.98
CA GLU A 55 -3.32 -14.51 -12.40
C GLU A 55 -4.34 -13.56 -11.75
N GLN A 56 -5.50 -13.39 -12.38
CA GLN A 56 -6.58 -12.57 -11.83
C GLN A 56 -7.19 -13.20 -10.57
N ALA A 57 -7.33 -14.53 -10.55
CA ALA A 57 -7.81 -15.25 -9.37
C ALA A 57 -6.83 -15.10 -8.19
N LYS A 58 -5.52 -15.11 -8.45
CA LYS A 58 -4.48 -14.87 -7.43
C LYS A 58 -4.62 -13.48 -6.81
N ILE A 59 -4.69 -12.42 -7.63
CA ILE A 59 -4.84 -11.04 -7.15
C ILE A 59 -6.15 -10.87 -6.36
N ALA A 60 -7.25 -11.47 -6.83
CA ALA A 60 -8.52 -11.44 -6.12
C ALA A 60 -8.44 -12.14 -4.75
N LYS A 61 -7.73 -13.27 -4.66
CA LYS A 61 -7.47 -13.97 -3.39
C LYS A 61 -6.69 -13.08 -2.42
N LEU A 62 -5.60 -12.45 -2.87
CA LEU A 62 -4.81 -11.52 -2.06
C LEU A 62 -5.65 -10.32 -1.59
N GLY A 63 -6.48 -9.77 -2.48
CA GLY A 63 -7.46 -8.74 -2.15
C GLY A 63 -8.41 -9.18 -1.04
N LEU A 64 -8.93 -10.40 -1.11
CA LEU A 64 -9.82 -10.93 -0.07
C LEU A 64 -9.10 -11.11 1.27
N GLU A 65 -7.86 -11.60 1.26
CA GLU A 65 -7.04 -11.67 2.48
C GLU A 65 -6.82 -10.28 3.11
N MET A 66 -6.57 -9.25 2.30
CA MET A 66 -6.51 -7.87 2.79
C MET A 66 -7.83 -7.43 3.43
N LYS A 67 -8.98 -7.72 2.81
CA LYS A 67 -10.30 -7.39 3.38
C LYS A 67 -10.54 -8.04 4.75
N LEU A 68 -10.08 -9.28 4.93
CA LEU A 68 -10.23 -9.95 6.22
C LEU A 68 -9.38 -9.26 7.30
N LEU A 69 -8.16 -8.85 6.96
CA LEU A 69 -7.28 -8.09 7.86
C LEU A 69 -7.85 -6.70 8.19
N THR A 70 -8.44 -6.00 7.21
CA THR A 70 -9.10 -4.71 7.46
C THR A 70 -10.27 -4.88 8.45
N SER A 71 -11.08 -5.93 8.25
CA SER A 71 -12.20 -6.24 9.13
C SER A 71 -11.76 -6.56 10.56
N GLU A 72 -10.62 -7.23 10.74
CA GLU A 72 -10.05 -7.54 12.06
C GLU A 72 -9.63 -6.25 12.78
N ILE A 73 -8.88 -5.37 12.11
CA ILE A 73 -8.46 -4.08 12.67
C ILE A 73 -9.66 -3.19 13.00
N ASP A 74 -10.67 -3.13 12.13
CA ASP A 74 -11.86 -2.31 12.36
C ASP A 74 -12.63 -2.81 13.59
N ALA A 75 -12.86 -4.12 13.70
CA ALA A 75 -13.55 -4.72 14.85
C ALA A 75 -12.78 -4.56 16.18
N GLU A 76 -11.45 -4.64 16.13
CA GLU A 76 -10.60 -4.45 17.30
C GLU A 76 -10.62 -2.97 17.73
N THR A 77 -10.56 -2.04 16.78
CA THR A 77 -10.47 -0.59 17.08
C THR A 77 -11.81 0.07 17.38
N GLU A 78 -12.95 -0.50 16.96
CA GLU A 78 -14.30 -0.01 17.25
C GLU A 78 -14.61 0.00 18.75
N ARG A 79 -14.02 -0.93 19.50
CA ARG A 79 -14.18 -1.07 20.95
C ARG A 79 -13.49 0.03 21.75
N TRP A 80 -12.75 0.91 21.08
CA TRP A 80 -11.94 1.95 21.71
C TRP A 80 -12.43 3.36 21.33
N PRO A 81 -12.56 4.28 22.31
CA PRO A 81 -13.05 5.63 22.06
C PRO A 81 -12.15 6.36 21.05
N SER A 82 -12.74 6.71 19.92
CA SER A 82 -12.04 7.15 18.70
C SER A 82 -11.44 8.55 18.76
N SER A 83 -11.90 9.40 19.69
CA SER A 83 -11.55 10.83 19.71
C SER A 83 -10.10 11.09 20.15
N GLU A 84 -9.51 10.22 20.97
CA GLU A 84 -8.24 10.54 21.66
C GLU A 84 -7.20 9.41 21.62
N ASN A 85 -7.44 8.35 20.83
CA ASN A 85 -6.48 7.28 20.60
C ASN A 85 -5.88 7.35 19.18
N ASP A 86 -4.66 7.89 19.08
CA ASP A 86 -3.97 8.03 17.79
C ASP A 86 -3.55 6.70 17.16
N LEU A 87 -3.42 5.63 17.96
CA LEU A 87 -3.18 4.28 17.42
C LEU A 87 -4.40 3.82 16.64
N CYS A 88 -5.60 3.90 17.25
CA CYS A 88 -6.84 3.49 16.60
C CYS A 88 -7.14 4.33 15.35
N LYS A 89 -6.86 5.65 15.39
CA LYS A 89 -7.02 6.53 14.22
C LYS A 89 -6.13 6.09 13.06
N ARG A 90 -4.85 5.81 13.31
CA ARG A 90 -3.92 5.37 12.26
C ARG A 90 -4.25 3.96 11.76
N ALA A 91 -4.59 3.05 12.65
CA ALA A 91 -5.00 1.69 12.28
C ALA A 91 -6.24 1.72 11.37
N ARG A 92 -7.26 2.55 11.70
CA ARG A 92 -8.43 2.75 10.83
C ARG A 92 -8.09 3.43 9.50
N SER A 93 -7.19 4.41 9.50
CA SER A 93 -6.69 5.03 8.26
C SER A 93 -6.06 3.97 7.34
N MET A 94 -5.15 3.15 7.89
CA MET A 94 -4.53 2.04 7.15
C MET A 94 -5.56 1.01 6.67
N SER A 95 -6.56 0.69 7.51
CA SER A 95 -7.68 -0.19 7.15
C SER A 95 -8.44 0.32 5.94
N GLN A 96 -8.82 1.59 5.94
CA GLN A 96 -9.51 2.24 4.81
C GLN A 96 -8.66 2.22 3.53
N MET A 97 -7.37 2.54 3.63
CA MET A 97 -6.46 2.53 2.49
C MET A 97 -6.32 1.12 1.87
N ALA A 98 -6.10 0.09 2.71
CA ALA A 98 -6.01 -1.29 2.26
C ALA A 98 -7.34 -1.80 1.69
N PHE A 99 -8.47 -1.36 2.25
CA PHE A 99 -9.80 -1.67 1.71
C PHE A 99 -10.02 -1.08 0.32
N SER A 100 -9.60 0.16 0.07
CA SER A 100 -9.62 0.76 -1.28
C SER A 100 -8.77 -0.05 -2.28
N MET A 101 -7.61 -0.56 -1.85
CA MET A 101 -6.78 -1.44 -2.67
C MET A 101 -7.43 -2.81 -2.92
N TYR A 102 -8.16 -3.36 -1.95
CA TYR A 102 -9.01 -4.54 -2.16
C TYR A 102 -10.09 -4.25 -3.20
N GLN A 103 -10.83 -3.15 -3.08
CA GLN A 103 -11.87 -2.77 -4.04
C GLN A 103 -11.30 -2.63 -5.45
N PHE A 104 -10.09 -2.09 -5.59
CA PHE A 104 -9.37 -2.06 -6.86
C PHE A 104 -9.22 -3.46 -7.48
N THR A 105 -8.84 -4.49 -6.70
CA THR A 105 -8.73 -5.87 -7.23
C THR A 105 -10.04 -6.44 -7.76
N ARG A 106 -11.17 -5.87 -7.33
CA ARG A 106 -12.54 -6.20 -7.75
C ARG A 106 -13.06 -5.32 -8.88
N GLY A 107 -12.35 -4.25 -9.20
CA GLY A 107 -12.80 -3.21 -10.12
C GLY A 107 -13.88 -2.29 -9.55
N GLU A 108 -13.90 -2.17 -8.23
CA GLU A 108 -14.82 -1.35 -7.44
C GLU A 108 -14.05 -0.18 -6.77
N GLY A 109 -14.77 0.73 -6.11
CA GLY A 109 -14.17 1.80 -5.32
C GLY A 109 -13.58 2.95 -6.16
N ASP A 110 -12.79 3.82 -5.52
CA ASP A 110 -12.37 5.10 -6.09
C ASP A 110 -11.06 5.04 -6.89
N LEU A 111 -10.25 4.00 -6.69
CA LEU A 111 -9.02 3.79 -7.44
C LEU A 111 -9.36 3.33 -8.85
N LYS A 112 -9.17 4.20 -9.86
CA LYS A 112 -9.55 3.93 -11.25
C LYS A 112 -8.38 3.49 -12.09
N THR A 113 -7.15 3.80 -11.69
CA THR A 113 -5.94 3.50 -12.46
C THR A 113 -4.88 2.75 -11.67
N THR A 114 -3.97 2.07 -12.38
CA THR A 114 -2.79 1.46 -11.75
C THR A 114 -1.92 2.51 -11.07
N GLN A 115 -1.89 3.74 -11.60
CA GLN A 115 -1.19 4.84 -10.96
C GLN A 115 -1.86 5.25 -9.65
N ASP A 116 -3.20 5.24 -9.59
CA ASP A 116 -3.94 5.50 -8.34
C ASP A 116 -3.59 4.43 -7.30
N LEU A 117 -3.54 3.15 -7.70
CA LEU A 117 -3.11 2.06 -6.83
C LEU A 117 -1.69 2.27 -6.29
N PHE A 118 -0.74 2.65 -7.13
CA PHE A 118 0.65 2.88 -6.70
C PHE A 118 0.76 4.07 -5.75
N THR A 119 0.02 5.15 -6.05
CA THR A 119 -0.04 6.34 -5.19
C THR A 119 -0.68 5.98 -3.84
N GLN A 120 -1.75 5.17 -3.85
CA GLN A 120 -2.39 4.69 -2.62
C GLN A 120 -1.43 3.85 -1.77
N ALA A 121 -0.63 2.99 -2.41
CA ALA A 121 0.38 2.18 -1.74
C ALA A 121 1.52 3.02 -1.13
N GLU A 122 1.90 4.15 -1.76
CA GLU A 122 2.83 5.12 -1.18
C GLU A 122 2.25 5.75 0.10
N PHE A 123 1.00 6.23 0.06
CA PHE A 123 0.32 6.74 1.25
C PHE A 123 0.17 5.69 2.35
N PHE A 124 -0.12 4.44 1.98
CA PHE A 124 -0.21 3.33 2.93
C PHE A 124 1.13 3.08 3.63
N ALA A 125 2.24 3.08 2.89
CA ALA A 125 3.59 2.92 3.44
C ALA A 125 3.97 4.10 4.37
N GLU A 126 3.58 5.32 4.03
CA GLU A 126 3.77 6.50 4.89
C GLU A 126 2.98 6.39 6.20
N GLU A 127 1.72 5.95 6.13
CA GLU A 127 0.88 5.80 7.31
C GLU A 127 1.41 4.69 8.23
N ALA A 128 1.91 3.59 7.66
CA ALA A 128 2.60 2.52 8.38
C ALA A 128 3.83 3.03 9.15
N ASN A 129 4.64 3.90 8.54
CA ASN A 129 5.77 4.54 9.22
C ASN A 129 5.34 5.40 10.41
N LYS A 130 4.24 6.15 10.27
CA LYS A 130 3.72 6.95 11.38
C LYS A 130 3.20 6.07 12.52
N LEU A 131 2.52 4.96 12.19
CA LEU A 131 2.09 3.96 13.18
C LEU A 131 3.31 3.34 13.89
N TYR A 132 4.35 2.95 13.15
CA TYR A 132 5.59 2.42 13.72
C TYR A 132 6.18 3.35 14.78
N LYS A 133 6.33 4.65 14.46
CA LYS A 133 6.88 5.65 15.40
C LYS A 133 6.03 5.78 16.65
N LEU A 134 4.69 5.81 16.49
CA LEU A 134 3.76 5.89 17.60
C LEU A 134 3.88 4.65 18.51
N VAL A 135 3.89 3.45 17.92
CA VAL A 135 3.98 2.20 18.66
C VAL A 135 5.34 2.03 19.33
N ARG A 136 6.42 2.50 18.69
CA ARG A 136 7.76 2.50 19.29
C ARG A 136 7.76 3.34 20.57
N GLN A 137 7.15 4.51 20.54
CA GLN A 137 7.00 5.35 21.72
C GLN A 137 6.11 4.71 22.80
N PHE A 138 5.01 4.08 22.40
CA PHE A 138 4.14 3.32 23.30
C PHE A 138 4.90 2.19 24.00
N SER A 139 5.79 1.48 23.31
CA SER A 139 6.54 0.35 23.85
C SER A 139 7.42 0.72 25.07
N TYR A 140 7.83 1.98 25.20
CA TYR A 140 8.57 2.47 26.37
C TYR A 140 7.72 2.51 27.65
N GLN A 141 6.40 2.61 27.51
CA GLN A 141 5.47 2.60 28.63
C GLN A 141 5.03 1.19 29.02
N VAL A 142 5.20 0.21 28.11
CA VAL A 142 4.92 -1.19 28.39
C VAL A 142 5.98 -1.74 29.35
N PRO A 143 5.59 -2.30 30.50
CA PRO A 143 6.51 -2.98 31.41
C PRO A 143 7.26 -4.12 30.71
N GLY A 144 8.49 -4.39 31.14
CA GLY A 144 9.27 -5.51 30.63
C GLY A 144 8.54 -6.85 30.83
N GLY A 145 8.61 -7.73 29.84
CA GLY A 145 7.97 -9.04 29.89
C GLY A 145 7.69 -9.62 28.51
N GLN A 146 7.06 -10.79 28.47
CA GLN A 146 6.76 -11.51 27.24
C GLN A 146 5.97 -10.65 26.24
N GLN A 147 4.96 -9.90 26.70
CA GLN A 147 4.11 -9.07 25.86
C GLN A 147 4.88 -7.95 25.17
N LYS A 148 5.82 -7.31 25.88
CA LYS A 148 6.68 -6.26 25.32
C LYS A 148 7.62 -6.85 24.27
N ASN A 149 8.20 -8.00 24.54
CA ASN A 149 9.12 -8.67 23.61
C ASN A 149 8.39 -9.07 22.33
N GLU A 150 7.20 -9.65 22.45
CA GLU A 150 6.34 -9.99 21.31
C GLU A 150 5.96 -8.74 20.49
N LEU A 151 5.56 -7.65 21.16
CA LEU A 151 5.26 -6.38 20.49
C LEU A 151 6.46 -5.86 19.69
N LEU A 152 7.65 -5.86 20.28
CA LEU A 152 8.86 -5.37 19.63
C LEU A 152 9.28 -6.28 18.46
N GLU A 153 9.16 -7.60 18.60
CA GLU A 153 9.47 -8.55 17.53
C GLU A 153 8.56 -8.34 16.30
N LEU A 154 7.28 -8.06 16.52
CA LEU A 154 6.35 -7.71 15.44
C LEU A 154 6.67 -6.34 14.86
N LEU A 155 6.92 -5.35 15.71
CA LEU A 155 7.18 -3.96 15.31
C LEU A 155 8.45 -3.83 14.47
N ASP A 156 9.51 -4.56 14.81
CA ASP A 156 10.80 -4.52 14.10
C ASP A 156 10.72 -5.11 12.68
N LYS A 157 9.64 -5.83 12.34
CA LYS A 157 9.36 -6.30 10.97
C LYS A 157 8.73 -5.21 10.10
N VAL A 158 8.07 -4.22 10.70
CA VAL A 158 7.32 -3.17 9.95
C VAL A 158 8.23 -2.37 9.00
N PRO A 159 9.42 -1.87 9.41
CA PRO A 159 10.29 -1.13 8.51
C PRO A 159 10.67 -1.91 7.25
N THR A 160 10.93 -3.22 7.38
CA THR A 160 11.28 -4.09 6.24
C THR A 160 10.14 -4.17 5.22
N PHE A 161 8.91 -4.42 5.67
CA PHE A 161 7.75 -4.49 4.77
C PHE A 161 7.42 -3.13 4.13
N VAL A 162 7.58 -2.04 4.88
CA VAL A 162 7.45 -0.67 4.35
C VAL A 162 8.47 -0.43 3.24
N GLN A 163 9.74 -0.76 3.46
CA GLN A 163 10.78 -0.60 2.45
C GLN A 163 10.50 -1.45 1.21
N GLN A 164 10.12 -2.72 1.38
CA GLN A 164 9.75 -3.60 0.27
C GLN A 164 8.65 -2.98 -0.59
N LEU A 165 7.55 -2.54 0.03
CA LEU A 165 6.45 -1.88 -0.68
C LEU A 165 6.92 -0.61 -1.39
N GLN A 166 7.72 0.24 -0.72
CA GLN A 166 8.25 1.48 -1.29
C GLN A 166 9.17 1.24 -2.50
N PHE A 167 10.03 0.22 -2.46
CA PHE A 167 10.86 -0.15 -3.60
C PHE A 167 10.01 -0.61 -4.78
N THR A 168 8.99 -1.44 -4.53
CA THR A 168 8.09 -1.93 -5.58
C THR A 168 7.36 -0.77 -6.27
N VAL A 169 6.80 0.18 -5.52
CA VAL A 169 6.04 1.30 -6.10
C VAL A 169 6.93 2.32 -6.82
N LYS A 170 8.16 2.57 -6.35
CA LYS A 170 9.10 3.52 -6.96
C LYS A 170 9.79 2.99 -8.22
N ASN A 171 9.91 1.67 -8.36
CA ASN A 171 10.56 1.08 -9.53
C ASN A 171 9.77 1.41 -10.80
N PRO A 172 10.37 2.13 -11.78
CA PRO A 172 9.68 2.43 -13.03
C PRO A 172 9.43 1.12 -13.78
N THR A 173 8.31 1.06 -14.50
CA THR A 173 7.95 -0.14 -15.25
C THR A 173 7.26 0.28 -16.54
N VAL A 174 7.65 -0.36 -17.65
CA VAL A 174 7.12 -0.08 -18.99
C VAL A 174 6.59 -1.36 -19.60
N GLY A 175 5.43 -1.27 -20.24
CA GLY A 175 4.79 -2.40 -20.90
C GLY A 175 3.76 -3.12 -20.02
N LYS A 176 2.79 -3.76 -20.67
CA LYS A 176 1.61 -4.34 -20.02
C LYS A 176 1.97 -5.46 -19.03
N ALA A 177 2.77 -6.43 -19.46
CA ALA A 177 3.13 -7.58 -18.63
C ALA A 177 3.88 -7.15 -17.35
N ALA A 178 4.89 -6.29 -17.49
CA ALA A 178 5.64 -5.81 -16.35
C ALA A 178 4.78 -4.95 -15.40
N THR A 179 3.88 -4.12 -15.95
CA THR A 179 2.93 -3.35 -15.12
C THR A 179 2.03 -4.26 -14.30
N PHE A 180 1.59 -5.37 -14.90
CA PHE A 180 0.76 -6.36 -14.21
C PHE A 180 1.52 -7.04 -13.06
N THR A 181 2.75 -7.51 -13.30
CA THR A 181 3.61 -8.05 -12.24
C THR A 181 3.82 -7.06 -11.11
N LYS A 182 3.99 -5.76 -11.44
CA LYS A 182 4.10 -4.71 -10.42
C LYS A 182 2.82 -4.57 -9.60
N VAL A 183 1.64 -4.61 -10.23
CA VAL A 183 0.35 -4.59 -9.51
C VAL A 183 0.23 -5.78 -8.56
N ASP A 184 0.53 -7.00 -9.02
CA ASP A 184 0.50 -8.21 -8.18
C ASP A 184 1.42 -8.06 -6.96
N ASN A 185 2.66 -7.62 -7.18
CA ASN A 185 3.62 -7.38 -6.11
C ASN A 185 3.13 -6.30 -5.11
N VAL A 186 2.58 -5.18 -5.59
CA VAL A 186 2.05 -4.12 -4.72
C VAL A 186 0.93 -4.64 -3.82
N ILE A 187 0.00 -5.43 -4.39
CA ILE A 187 -1.11 -6.03 -3.62
C ILE A 187 -0.57 -7.04 -2.60
N GLN A 188 0.38 -7.89 -3.00
CA GLN A 188 1.01 -8.87 -2.12
C GLN A 188 1.75 -8.21 -0.95
N GLU A 189 2.57 -7.19 -1.21
CA GLU A 189 3.35 -6.51 -0.18
C GLU A 189 2.47 -5.67 0.75
N THR A 190 1.41 -5.05 0.23
CA THR A 190 0.41 -4.37 1.06
C THR A 190 -0.26 -5.34 2.02
N LYS A 191 -0.66 -6.53 1.53
CA LYS A 191 -1.22 -7.58 2.38
C LYS A 191 -0.23 -8.01 3.46
N ASN A 192 1.04 -8.20 3.10
CA ASN A 192 2.07 -8.64 4.04
C ASN A 192 2.28 -7.62 5.17
N LEU A 193 2.40 -6.35 4.80
CA LEU A 193 2.50 -5.24 5.76
C LEU A 193 1.24 -5.16 6.63
N MET A 194 0.04 -5.21 6.05
CA MET A 194 -1.23 -5.14 6.78
C MET A 194 -1.38 -6.27 7.81
N ASN A 195 -0.92 -7.48 7.48
CA ASN A 195 -0.93 -8.62 8.41
C ASN A 195 -0.06 -8.38 9.65
N VAL A 196 1.13 -7.79 9.48
CA VAL A 196 1.97 -7.42 10.62
C VAL A 196 1.34 -6.28 11.42
N ILE A 197 0.77 -5.28 10.74
CA ILE A 197 0.09 -4.15 11.39
C ILE A 197 -1.10 -4.63 12.23
N SER A 198 -1.90 -5.57 11.73
CA SER A 198 -3.02 -6.16 12.49
C SER A 198 -2.53 -6.73 13.82
N LYS A 199 -1.49 -7.57 13.78
CA LYS A 199 -0.89 -8.16 14.98
C LYS A 199 -0.32 -7.09 15.93
N VAL A 200 0.40 -6.10 15.41
CA VAL A 200 0.94 -4.99 16.21
C VAL A 200 -0.18 -4.25 16.93
N VAL A 201 -1.26 -3.90 16.22
CA VAL A 201 -2.41 -3.19 16.80
C VAL A 201 -3.06 -4.04 17.90
N THR A 202 -3.33 -5.31 17.64
CA THR A 202 -3.91 -6.23 18.63
C THR A 202 -3.03 -6.35 19.87
N THR A 203 -1.72 -6.56 19.72
CA THR A 203 -0.79 -6.65 20.85
C THR A 203 -0.69 -5.32 21.62
N CYS A 204 -0.73 -4.18 20.94
CA CYS A 204 -0.75 -2.86 21.58
C CYS A 204 -2.00 -2.66 22.44
N LEU A 205 -3.18 -2.99 21.92
CA LEU A 205 -4.44 -2.82 22.64
C LEU A 205 -4.55 -3.80 23.82
N TYR A 206 -4.03 -5.02 23.67
CA TYR A 206 -3.85 -5.94 24.79
C TYR A 206 -2.91 -5.37 25.87
N CYS A 207 -1.76 -4.80 25.49
CA CYS A 207 -0.85 -4.18 26.46
C CYS A 207 -1.51 -2.98 27.16
N ALA A 208 -2.24 -2.16 26.42
CA ALA A 208 -2.92 -0.99 26.96
C ALA A 208 -3.99 -1.38 27.99
N THR A 209 -4.81 -2.41 27.71
CA THR A 209 -5.78 -2.92 28.70
C THR A 209 -5.09 -3.54 29.91
N LYS A 210 -4.12 -4.43 29.68
CA LYS A 210 -3.45 -5.18 30.76
C LYS A 210 -2.71 -4.29 31.75
N PHE A 211 -2.06 -3.24 31.25
CA PHE A 211 -1.23 -2.35 32.05
C PHE A 211 -1.88 -0.98 32.31
N SER A 212 -3.14 -0.79 31.88
CA SER A 212 -3.89 0.47 32.01
C SER A 212 -3.11 1.70 31.47
N ILE A 213 -2.50 1.55 30.29
CA ILE A 213 -1.69 2.60 29.66
C ILE A 213 -2.61 3.48 28.79
N ASP A 214 -2.58 4.80 29.00
CA ASP A 214 -3.29 5.76 28.16
C ASP A 214 -2.45 6.16 26.94
N PHE A 215 -3.02 5.99 25.74
CA PHE A 215 -2.41 6.40 24.48
C PHE A 215 -2.21 7.92 24.37
N ARG A 216 -2.95 8.73 25.12
CA ARG A 216 -2.80 10.20 25.15
C ARG A 216 -1.42 10.64 25.64
N ASN A 217 -0.83 9.92 26.60
CA ASN A 217 0.46 10.28 27.19
C ASN A 217 1.66 9.92 26.31
N VAL A 218 1.43 9.22 25.19
CA VAL A 218 2.49 8.78 24.27
C VAL A 218 3.09 9.98 23.51
N LEU A 219 2.28 10.96 23.12
CA LEU A 219 2.74 12.14 22.38
C LEU A 219 3.22 13.29 23.27
N SER A 220 2.67 13.44 24.48
CA SER A 220 2.93 14.58 25.38
C SER A 220 4.38 14.65 25.91
N LYS A 221 5.14 13.54 25.87
CA LYS A 221 6.53 13.47 26.35
C LYS A 221 7.58 13.90 25.31
N THR A 222 7.17 14.28 24.10
CA THR A 222 8.10 14.67 23.02
C THR A 222 8.82 16.01 23.25
N HIS A 223 8.45 16.80 24.27
CA HIS A 223 9.10 18.08 24.59
C HIS A 223 10.21 18.01 25.65
N THR A 224 10.50 16.84 26.23
CA THR A 224 11.62 16.70 27.17
C THR A 224 12.71 15.82 26.56
N VAL A 225 13.77 16.49 26.12
CA VAL A 225 15.06 16.01 25.62
C VAL A 225 15.39 14.57 26.05
N SER A 226 15.41 13.64 25.09
CA SER A 226 15.92 12.28 25.25
C SER A 226 17.42 12.24 24.87
N PRO A 227 18.31 11.59 25.62
CA PRO A 227 19.76 11.57 25.35
C PRO A 227 20.18 10.77 24.10
N TYR A 228 19.24 10.15 23.38
CA TYR A 228 19.51 9.27 22.24
C TYR A 228 19.08 9.85 20.89
N GLN A 229 18.88 11.17 20.80
CA GLN A 229 18.42 11.86 19.59
C GLN A 229 19.43 11.78 18.42
N ASN A 230 20.70 11.43 18.66
CA ASN A 230 21.76 11.56 17.65
C ASN A 230 21.94 10.35 16.71
N ASP A 231 21.38 9.17 17.01
CA ASP A 231 21.69 7.96 16.24
C ASP A 231 20.75 7.68 15.05
N LEU A 232 19.77 8.56 14.78
CA LEU A 232 18.81 8.37 13.68
C LEU A 232 18.98 9.32 12.49
N GLU A 233 19.90 10.29 12.58
CA GLU A 233 20.12 11.27 11.49
C GLU A 233 21.15 10.80 10.44
N ASP A 234 21.90 9.71 10.68
CA ASP A 234 22.93 9.21 9.76
C ASP A 234 22.40 8.30 8.62
N TYR A 235 21.10 8.14 8.47
CA TYR A 235 20.49 7.42 7.33
C TYR A 235 19.89 8.38 6.29
N VAL A 236 20.62 9.45 5.97
CA VAL A 236 20.38 10.24 4.75
C VAL A 236 21.05 9.52 3.58
N PHE A 237 20.22 8.84 2.77
CA PHE A 237 20.63 8.27 1.49
C PHE A 237 21.16 9.39 0.58
N GLU A 238 22.48 9.43 0.38
CA GLU A 238 23.13 10.33 -0.57
C GLU A 238 22.50 10.16 -1.95
N ARG A 239 21.94 11.26 -2.45
CA ARG A 239 21.51 11.41 -3.83
C ARG A 239 22.78 11.63 -4.68
N PRO A 240 23.09 10.82 -5.70
CA PRO A 240 24.20 11.17 -6.57
C PRO A 240 23.76 12.32 -7.48
N SER A 241 24.24 13.51 -7.19
CA SER A 241 24.25 14.67 -8.08
C SER A 241 25.67 14.92 -8.57
N GLY A 242 25.89 14.84 -9.88
CA GLY A 242 27.13 15.27 -10.54
C GLY A 242 27.06 14.94 -12.03
N THR A 243 26.57 15.85 -12.88
CA THR A 243 27.31 16.92 -13.57
C THR A 243 28.44 16.41 -14.47
N SER A 244 28.24 16.65 -15.76
CA SER A 244 29.18 16.64 -16.87
C SER A 244 30.61 17.04 -16.51
N ASN A 245 31.59 16.26 -16.96
CA ASN A 245 32.93 16.75 -17.27
C ASN A 245 33.53 15.96 -18.42
N VAL A 246 33.74 16.63 -19.55
CA VAL A 246 34.49 16.16 -20.72
C VAL A 246 35.92 16.67 -20.56
N PRO A 247 36.97 15.83 -20.67
CA PRO A 247 38.34 16.36 -20.70
C PRO A 247 38.79 16.60 -22.15
N SER A 248 39.22 17.82 -22.43
CA SER A 248 40.06 18.20 -23.57
C SER A 248 41.52 18.28 -23.11
N THR A 249 42.43 17.66 -23.83
CA THR A 249 43.88 17.94 -23.76
C THR A 249 44.53 17.67 -25.12
N ASP A 250 45.03 18.74 -25.73
CA ASP A 250 46.03 18.86 -26.82
C ASP A 250 47.44 19.09 -26.19
N PRO A 251 48.58 19.21 -26.91
CA PRO A 251 49.17 18.41 -28.00
C PRO A 251 50.68 18.06 -27.77
N GLY A 252 51.22 17.05 -28.49
CA GLY A 252 52.66 16.85 -28.84
C GLY A 252 53.65 16.41 -27.74
N PRO A 253 54.87 15.88 -28.05
CA PRO A 253 55.61 16.04 -29.31
C PRO A 253 56.14 14.75 -29.98
N ASP A 254 56.65 15.01 -31.18
CA ASP A 254 57.34 14.23 -32.21
C ASP A 254 58.53 13.37 -31.74
N THR A 255 58.69 12.17 -32.31
CA THR A 255 59.99 11.53 -32.63
C THR A 255 59.79 10.31 -33.55
N SER A 256 59.77 10.58 -34.85
CA SER A 256 60.53 9.89 -35.92
C SER A 256 61.04 8.43 -35.77
N LYS A 257 60.82 7.68 -36.87
CA LYS A 257 61.53 6.52 -37.49
C LYS A 257 60.80 5.18 -37.40
N ALA A 258 60.22 4.66 -38.50
CA ALA A 258 60.83 3.98 -39.65
C ALA A 258 61.35 2.57 -39.32
N ASN A 259 60.66 1.52 -39.78
CA ASN A 259 61.15 0.58 -40.80
C ASN A 259 60.28 -0.67 -40.96
N ILE A 260 60.10 -1.04 -42.24
CA ILE A 260 59.69 -2.31 -42.86
C ILE A 260 58.22 -2.70 -42.76
#